data_AF-A0A2V3IWJ3-F1
#
_entry.id   AF-A0A2V3IWJ3-F1
#
_cell.length_a   1.000
_cell.length_b   1.000
_cell.length_c   1.000
_cell.angle_alpha   90.00
_cell.angle_beta   90.00
_cell.angle_gamma   90.00
#
_symmetry.space_group_name_H-M   'P 1'
#
loop_
_entity.id
_entity.type
_entity.pdbx_description
1 polymer ?
#
loop_
_entity_poly.entity_id
_entity_poly.type
_entity_poly.pdbx_seq_one_letter_code
_entity_poly.pdbx_strand_id
1 'polypeptide(L)'
;MAADPSCKTDLDCASAESCRDFSGIKQCVSDQISINREELPSSKPEEPLEKNSSACIAVEVLNNFERDDFVYESHRLARVLCDASGSCATGGHIFEYEGNVMMMKSYCEMQWCTEAIRKVNSPRYRVGLRVESRSMALSFTAHAARYGSRIEEIVLTSLVRFGL
;
A
#
# COMPACT_ATOMS: atom_id res chain seq x y z
N MET A 1 -0.76 -5.35 -42.88
CA MET A 1 0.50 -4.59 -42.66
C MET A 1 0.47 -4.14 -41.22
N ALA A 2 1.22 -4.81 -40.34
CA ALA A 2 1.24 -4.49 -38.91
C ALA A 2 2.12 -3.25 -38.70
N ALA A 3 1.55 -2.19 -38.09
CA ALA A 3 2.30 -1.02 -37.69
C ALA A 3 3.04 -1.34 -36.39
N ASP A 4 4.37 -1.22 -36.40
CA ASP A 4 5.17 -1.27 -35.17
C ASP A 4 4.71 -0.14 -34.23
N PRO A 5 4.29 -0.43 -32.99
CA PRO A 5 3.66 0.57 -32.10
C PRO A 5 4.71 1.46 -31.39
N SER A 6 5.88 1.64 -32.00
CA SER A 6 7.01 2.34 -31.39
C SER A 6 7.02 3.81 -31.80
N CYS A 7 6.56 4.69 -30.92
CA CYS A 7 6.58 6.15 -31.14
C CYS A 7 7.88 6.77 -30.60
N LYS A 8 8.33 7.89 -31.17
CA LYS A 8 9.46 8.66 -30.61
C LYS A 8 8.99 9.91 -29.89
N THR A 9 7.93 10.51 -30.40
CA THR A 9 7.31 11.76 -29.96
C THR A 9 5.78 11.69 -30.10
N ASP A 10 5.05 12.57 -29.43
CA ASP A 10 3.58 12.63 -29.48
C ASP A 10 3.04 12.92 -30.89
N LEU A 11 3.86 13.53 -31.76
CA LEU A 11 3.53 13.80 -33.17
C LEU A 11 3.49 12.52 -34.02
N ASP A 12 4.09 11.43 -33.53
CA ASP A 12 4.06 10.13 -34.20
C ASP A 12 2.76 9.36 -33.88
N CYS A 13 1.96 9.86 -32.93
CA CYS A 13 0.72 9.24 -32.47
C CYS A 13 -0.52 9.86 -33.13
N ALA A 14 -1.63 9.12 -33.15
CA ALA A 14 -2.87 9.64 -33.70
C ALA A 14 -3.40 10.81 -32.86
N SER A 15 -4.18 11.70 -33.48
CA SER A 15 -4.82 12.83 -32.79
C SER A 15 -5.62 12.33 -31.57
N ALA A 16 -5.24 12.77 -30.37
CA ALA A 16 -5.73 12.33 -29.04
C ALA A 16 -4.96 11.19 -28.34
N GLU A 17 -3.75 10.87 -28.80
CA GLU A 17 -2.82 9.95 -28.14
C GLU A 17 -1.50 10.63 -27.73
N SER A 18 -0.86 10.14 -26.66
CA SER A 18 0.46 10.59 -26.21
C SER A 18 1.48 9.44 -26.20
N CYS A 19 2.73 9.73 -26.56
CA CYS A 19 3.81 8.77 -26.61
C CYS A 19 4.42 8.58 -25.22
N ARG A 20 4.25 7.39 -24.62
CA ARG A 20 4.74 7.09 -23.27
C ARG A 20 5.77 5.97 -23.28
N ASP A 21 6.78 6.11 -22.42
CA ASP A 21 7.85 5.12 -22.25
C ASP A 21 7.49 4.13 -21.13
N PHE A 22 7.42 2.85 -21.49
CA PHE A 22 7.23 1.73 -20.59
C PHE A 22 8.48 0.84 -20.61
N SER A 23 9.39 1.07 -19.67
CA SER A 23 10.59 0.24 -19.49
C SER A 23 11.45 0.11 -20.76
N GLY A 24 11.64 1.22 -21.50
CA GLY A 24 12.44 1.27 -22.72
C GLY A 24 11.65 0.97 -24.00
N ILE A 25 10.35 0.72 -23.89
CA ILE A 25 9.43 0.54 -25.01
C ILE A 25 8.49 1.74 -25.06
N LYS A 26 8.62 2.56 -26.09
CA LYS A 26 7.75 3.72 -26.30
C LYS A 26 6.49 3.32 -27.06
N GLN A 27 5.32 3.69 -26.57
CA GLN A 27 4.03 3.37 -27.20
C GLN A 27 3.05 4.54 -27.12
N CYS A 28 2.23 4.70 -28.16
CA CYS A 28 1.13 5.66 -28.18
C CYS A 28 -0.02 5.16 -27.31
N VAL A 29 -0.53 6.03 -26.44
CA VAL A 29 -1.64 5.73 -25.54
C VAL A 29 -2.72 6.79 -25.69
N SER A 30 -3.95 6.37 -25.99
CA SER A 30 -5.14 7.23 -26.04
C SER A 30 -5.53 7.74 -24.65
N ASP A 31 -5.59 9.06 -24.46
CA ASP A 31 -6.10 9.70 -23.24
C ASP A 31 -7.64 9.78 -23.30
N GLN A 32 -8.32 8.63 -23.30
CA GLN A 32 -9.78 8.59 -23.10
C GLN A 32 -10.10 8.23 -21.65
N ILE A 33 -9.99 9.24 -20.78
CA ILE A 33 -10.81 9.29 -19.56
C ILE A 33 -11.98 10.21 -19.90
N SER A 34 -13.11 9.62 -20.27
CA SER A 34 -14.37 10.31 -20.49
C SER A 34 -14.90 10.88 -19.17
N ILE A 35 -14.56 12.13 -18.87
CA ILE A 35 -15.18 12.88 -17.78
C ILE A 35 -16.48 13.48 -18.34
N ASN A 36 -17.60 12.76 -18.22
CA ASN A 36 -18.92 13.34 -18.47
C ASN A 36 -19.18 14.42 -17.41
N ARG A 37 -19.28 15.66 -17.88
CA ARG A 37 -19.56 16.86 -17.11
C ARG A 37 -21.02 17.22 -17.35
N GLU A 38 -21.91 16.81 -16.45
CA GLU A 38 -23.28 17.32 -16.38
C GLU A 38 -23.55 17.87 -14.98
N GLU A 39 -24.34 18.94 -14.98
CA GLU A 39 -24.46 19.97 -13.96
C GLU A 39 -25.11 19.51 -12.64
N LEU A 40 -24.72 20.21 -11.57
CA LEU A 40 -25.24 20.12 -10.22
C LEU A 40 -26.75 20.41 -10.18
N PRO A 41 -27.52 19.69 -9.35
CA PRO A 41 -28.33 20.41 -8.38
C PRO A 41 -28.00 20.01 -6.94
N SER A 42 -27.85 21.07 -6.16
CA SER A 42 -27.68 21.13 -4.72
C SER A 42 -28.74 20.32 -3.96
N SER A 43 -28.40 19.12 -3.53
CA SER A 43 -29.03 18.47 -2.38
C SER A 43 -28.06 17.44 -1.82
N LYS A 44 -27.50 17.70 -0.64
CA LYS A 44 -26.61 16.78 0.09
C LYS A 44 -27.20 15.37 0.12
N PRO A 45 -26.57 14.37 -0.51
CA PRO A 45 -26.73 12.99 -0.11
C PRO A 45 -25.58 12.70 0.86
N GLU A 46 -25.91 12.23 2.06
CA GLU A 46 -24.93 11.52 2.88
C GLU A 46 -24.34 10.41 2.01
N GLU A 47 -23.06 10.55 1.62
CA GLU A 47 -22.41 9.53 0.80
C GLU A 47 -22.41 8.21 1.58
N PRO A 48 -22.93 7.12 0.99
CA PRO A 48 -22.78 5.79 1.55
C PRO A 48 -21.30 5.48 1.66
N LEU A 49 -20.87 4.92 2.80
CA LEU A 49 -19.54 4.34 2.99
C LEU A 49 -19.06 3.66 1.70
N GLU A 50 -18.10 4.26 1.00
CA GLU A 50 -17.42 3.62 -0.12
C GLU A 50 -16.79 2.33 0.38
N LYS A 51 -17.49 1.21 0.16
CA LYS A 51 -16.93 -0.12 0.25
C LYS A 51 -15.87 -0.28 -0.84
N ASN A 52 -14.62 -0.34 -0.41
CA ASN A 52 -13.59 -1.28 -0.87
C ASN A 52 -13.38 -1.42 -2.39
N SER A 53 -12.38 -0.72 -2.93
CA SER A 53 -11.70 -1.25 -4.13
C SER A 53 -10.21 -0.88 -4.29
N SER A 54 -9.60 -0.08 -3.41
CA SER A 54 -8.16 0.22 -3.49
C SER A 54 -7.43 0.32 -2.15
N ALA A 55 -8.08 -0.11 -1.07
CA ALA A 55 -7.46 -0.20 0.24
C ALA A 55 -6.56 -1.45 0.31
N CYS A 56 -5.34 -1.33 0.85
CA CYS A 56 -4.41 -2.45 1.01
C CYS A 56 -5.08 -3.65 1.68
N ILE A 57 -4.58 -4.86 1.45
CA ILE A 57 -4.98 -6.06 2.20
C ILE A 57 -4.68 -5.90 3.71
N ALA A 58 -3.71 -5.05 4.09
CA ALA A 58 -3.54 -4.60 5.48
C ALA A 58 -4.78 -3.85 6.02
N VAL A 59 -5.54 -3.17 5.16
CA VAL A 59 -6.83 -2.56 5.53
C VAL A 59 -7.94 -3.60 5.65
N GLU A 60 -7.91 -4.71 4.91
CA GLU A 60 -8.93 -5.75 5.10
C GLU A 60 -8.87 -6.39 6.48
N VAL A 61 -7.66 -6.56 7.01
CA VAL A 61 -7.43 -6.97 8.39
C VAL A 61 -7.83 -5.85 9.37
N LEU A 62 -7.66 -4.59 8.96
CA LEU A 62 -8.08 -3.41 9.72
C LEU A 62 -9.54 -3.01 9.44
N ASN A 63 -10.33 -3.78 8.70
CA ASN A 63 -11.72 -3.41 8.34
C ASN A 63 -12.62 -3.30 9.58
N ASN A 64 -12.21 -3.93 10.68
CA ASN A 64 -12.90 -3.88 11.97
C ASN A 64 -12.53 -2.65 12.81
N PHE A 65 -11.61 -1.80 12.36
CA PHE A 65 -11.21 -0.59 13.06
C PHE A 65 -12.06 0.59 12.61
N GLU A 66 -12.49 1.42 13.56
CA GLU A 66 -13.22 2.64 13.24
C GLU A 66 -12.26 3.69 12.64
N ARG A 67 -12.81 4.68 11.93
CA ARG A 67 -11.99 5.73 11.30
C ARG A 67 -11.07 6.44 12.30
N ASP A 68 -11.56 6.63 13.52
CA ASP A 68 -10.85 7.30 14.61
C ASP A 68 -9.75 6.44 15.25
N ASP A 69 -9.73 5.14 14.93
CA ASP A 69 -8.70 4.22 15.38
C ASP A 69 -7.46 4.25 14.50
N PHE A 70 -7.43 5.04 13.42
CA PHE A 70 -6.27 5.15 12.56
C PHE A 70 -5.38 6.37 12.89
N VAL A 71 -4.09 6.25 12.60
CA VAL A 71 -3.13 7.35 12.72
C VAL A 71 -3.45 8.48 11.74
N TYR A 72 -3.85 8.14 10.51
CA TYR A 72 -4.23 9.11 9.49
C TYR A 72 -5.73 9.08 9.22
N GLU A 73 -6.33 10.26 9.06
CA GLU A 73 -7.75 10.44 8.68
C GLU A 73 -8.10 9.85 7.30
N SER A 74 -7.08 9.77 6.42
CA SER A 74 -7.15 9.16 5.10
C SER A 74 -5.91 8.31 4.82
N HIS A 75 -6.09 7.24 4.04
CA HIS A 75 -4.98 6.37 3.66
C HIS A 75 -3.93 7.13 2.83
N ARG A 76 -2.65 6.86 3.12
CA ARG A 76 -1.51 7.51 2.45
C ARG A 76 -0.89 6.56 1.44
N LEU A 77 -0.47 7.07 0.28
CA LEU A 77 0.32 6.28 -0.66
C LEU A 77 1.73 6.06 -0.09
N ALA A 78 2.17 4.80 -0.05
CA ALA A 78 3.50 4.43 0.38
C ALA A 78 4.03 3.26 -0.45
N ARG A 79 5.36 3.15 -0.51
CA ARG A 79 6.02 1.94 -1.00
C ARG A 79 5.93 0.87 0.09
N VAL A 80 5.44 -0.29 -0.28
CA VAL A 80 5.25 -1.45 0.59
C VAL A 80 5.97 -2.67 0.04
N LEU A 81 6.28 -3.59 0.93
CA LEU A 81 6.70 -4.94 0.62
C LEU A 81 5.50 -5.87 0.85
N CYS A 82 5.26 -6.78 -0.10
CA CYS A 82 4.16 -7.74 -0.05
C CYS A 82 4.70 -9.16 -0.21
N ASP A 83 4.28 -10.07 0.66
CA ASP A 83 4.55 -11.50 0.48
C ASP A 83 3.60 -12.14 -0.54
N ALA A 84 3.81 -13.43 -0.81
CA ALA A 84 2.99 -14.21 -1.75
C ALA A 84 1.52 -14.36 -1.30
N SER A 85 1.24 -14.22 -0.01
CA SER A 85 -0.11 -14.28 0.58
C SER A 85 -0.82 -12.92 0.54
N GLY A 86 -0.15 -11.87 0.07
CA GLY A 86 -0.68 -10.52 -0.03
C GLY A 86 -0.65 -9.73 1.28
N SER A 87 0.09 -10.19 2.29
CA SER A 87 0.35 -9.40 3.49
C SER A 87 1.38 -8.32 3.16
N CYS A 88 0.95 -7.06 3.23
CA CYS A 88 1.75 -5.91 2.80
C CYS A 88 1.97 -4.91 3.94
N ALA A 89 3.18 -4.37 4.06
CA ALA A 89 3.43 -3.17 4.87
C ALA A 89 4.65 -2.40 4.39
N THR A 90 4.87 -1.21 4.94
CA THR A 90 6.12 -0.49 4.69
C THR A 90 7.29 -1.28 5.28
N GLY A 91 8.48 -1.13 4.69
CA GLY A 91 9.67 -1.89 5.10
C GLY A 91 10.04 -1.73 6.59
N GLY A 92 9.66 -0.62 7.21
CA GLY A 92 9.93 -0.34 8.62
C GLY A 92 8.87 -0.84 9.61
N HIS A 93 7.71 -1.33 9.17
CA HIS A 93 6.71 -1.86 10.11
C HIS A 93 7.26 -3.08 10.86
N ILE A 94 6.89 -3.20 12.14
CA ILE A 94 7.31 -4.29 13.01
C ILE A 94 6.26 -5.39 13.04
N PHE A 95 6.73 -6.62 12.93
CA PHE A 95 5.95 -7.85 12.84
C PHE A 95 6.45 -8.87 13.84
N GLU A 96 5.57 -9.78 14.24
CA GLU A 96 5.95 -11.04 14.84
C GLU A 96 5.76 -12.15 13.81
N TYR A 97 6.83 -12.86 13.46
CA TYR A 97 6.79 -14.03 12.58
C TYR A 97 7.37 -15.24 13.31
N GLU A 98 6.56 -16.29 13.51
CA GLU A 98 6.97 -17.49 14.25
C GLU A 98 7.60 -17.19 15.63
N GLY A 99 7.04 -16.21 16.34
CA GLY A 99 7.53 -15.75 17.65
C GLY A 99 8.77 -14.84 17.61
N ASN A 100 9.26 -14.50 16.41
CA ASN A 100 10.38 -13.57 16.23
C ASN A 100 9.87 -12.19 15.81
N VAL A 101 10.20 -11.17 16.61
CA VAL A 101 9.84 -9.79 16.29
C VAL A 101 10.91 -9.17 15.39
N MET A 102 10.50 -8.63 14.24
CA MET A 102 11.38 -8.09 13.21
C MET A 102 10.68 -7.04 12.34
N MET A 103 11.45 -6.30 11.55
CA MET A 103 10.87 -5.40 10.53
C MET A 103 10.36 -6.19 9.31
N MET A 104 9.39 -5.63 8.58
CA MET A 104 8.90 -6.18 7.30
C MET A 104 10.05 -6.44 6.32
N LYS A 105 11.02 -5.52 6.28
CA LYS A 105 12.18 -5.67 5.41
C LYS A 105 12.97 -6.94 5.73
N SER A 106 13.25 -7.19 7.00
CA SER A 106 13.97 -8.39 7.48
C SER A 106 13.19 -9.67 7.23
N TYR A 107 11.88 -9.63 7.45
CA TYR A 107 10.97 -10.73 7.07
C TYR A 107 11.05 -11.04 5.56
N CYS A 108 11.04 -10.00 4.73
CA CYS A 108 11.05 -10.13 3.28
C CYS A 108 12.38 -10.60 2.68
N GLU A 109 13.49 -10.41 3.41
CA GLU A 109 14.78 -11.04 3.07
C GLU A 109 14.70 -12.57 3.17
N MET A 110 13.78 -13.13 3.97
CA MET A 110 13.58 -14.57 4.15
C MET A 110 12.48 -15.15 3.24
N GLN A 111 11.37 -14.43 3.06
CA GLN A 111 10.16 -14.93 2.40
C GLN A 111 9.95 -14.43 0.96
N TRP A 112 10.96 -13.74 0.37
CA TRP A 112 10.95 -13.26 -1.02
C TRP A 112 9.73 -12.38 -1.36
N CYS A 113 9.68 -11.18 -0.75
CA CYS A 113 8.62 -10.23 -1.05
C CYS A 113 8.81 -9.46 -2.36
N THR A 114 7.72 -8.87 -2.83
CA THR A 114 7.70 -7.93 -3.96
C THR A 114 7.42 -6.50 -3.50
N GLU A 115 8.00 -5.51 -4.19
CA GLU A 115 7.70 -4.10 -3.96
C GLU A 115 6.41 -3.68 -4.70
N ALA A 116 5.58 -2.87 -4.04
CA ALA A 116 4.41 -2.25 -4.65
C ALA A 116 4.16 -0.84 -4.08
N ILE A 117 3.43 0.01 -4.82
CA ILE A 117 2.92 1.28 -4.31
C ILE A 117 1.44 1.08 -3.94
N ARG A 118 1.09 1.33 -2.68
CA ARG A 118 -0.26 1.08 -2.16
C ARG A 118 -0.69 2.15 -1.17
N LYS A 119 -2.01 2.29 -0.97
CA LYS A 119 -2.60 3.10 0.10
C LYS A 119 -2.51 2.35 1.43
N VAL A 120 -1.83 2.93 2.42
CA VAL A 120 -1.62 2.36 3.75
C VAL A 120 -2.18 3.26 4.84
N ASN A 121 -2.51 2.63 5.96
CA ASN A 121 -2.76 3.29 7.23
C ASN A 121 -2.26 2.38 8.35
N SER A 122 -2.12 2.92 9.55
CA SER A 122 -1.78 2.13 10.73
C SER A 122 -2.80 2.43 11.81
N PRO A 123 -3.24 1.43 12.59
CA PRO A 123 -4.02 1.70 13.77
C PRO A 123 -3.21 2.56 14.74
N ARG A 124 -3.91 3.41 15.49
CA ARG A 124 -3.31 4.18 16.59
C ARG A 124 -2.72 3.20 17.57
N TYR A 125 -1.57 3.58 18.10
CA TYR A 125 -0.89 2.79 19.10
C TYR A 125 -1.82 2.50 20.29
N ARG A 126 -2.01 1.21 20.55
CA ARG A 126 -2.59 0.69 21.78
C ARG A 126 -1.61 -0.35 22.30
N VAL A 127 -1.29 -0.28 23.59
CA VAL A 127 -0.34 -1.19 24.23
C VAL A 127 -0.77 -2.64 23.98
N GLY A 128 0.15 -3.47 23.51
CA GLY A 128 -0.12 -4.88 23.23
C GLY A 128 -1.01 -5.16 22.01
N LEU A 129 -1.31 -4.15 21.17
CA LEU A 129 -2.09 -4.37 19.95
C LEU A 129 -1.33 -5.25 18.97
N ARG A 130 -1.91 -6.42 18.68
CA ARG A 130 -1.46 -7.35 17.65
C ARG A 130 -2.61 -7.61 16.70
N VAL A 131 -2.32 -7.53 15.42
CA VAL A 131 -3.30 -7.72 14.37
C VAL A 131 -2.85 -8.90 13.52
N GLU A 132 -3.61 -9.98 13.52
CA GLU A 132 -3.28 -11.19 12.75
C GLU A 132 -3.27 -10.92 11.25
N SER A 133 -2.22 -11.33 10.54
CA SER A 133 -2.17 -11.19 9.08
C SER A 133 -2.83 -12.37 8.37
N ARG A 134 -2.87 -12.33 7.02
CA ARG A 134 -3.28 -13.48 6.21
C ARG A 134 -2.22 -14.59 6.17
N SER A 135 -0.97 -14.22 6.41
CA SER A 135 0.14 -15.15 6.35
C SER A 135 0.21 -15.90 7.67
N MET A 136 0.34 -17.22 7.60
CA MET A 136 0.39 -18.05 8.80
C MET A 136 1.52 -17.60 9.71
N ALA A 137 1.20 -17.48 11.00
CA ALA A 137 2.14 -17.08 12.06
C ALA A 137 2.78 -15.70 11.87
N LEU A 138 2.19 -14.82 11.07
CA LEU A 138 2.61 -13.43 10.92
C LEU A 138 1.55 -12.50 11.55
N SER A 139 1.95 -11.71 12.53
CA SER A 139 1.08 -10.72 13.20
C SER A 139 1.70 -9.32 13.10
N PHE A 140 0.89 -8.33 12.74
CA PHE A 140 1.28 -6.93 12.69
C PHE A 140 1.25 -6.31 14.09
N THR A 141 2.24 -5.46 14.38
CA THR A 141 2.22 -4.58 15.56
C THR A 141 1.90 -3.15 15.14
N ALA A 142 1.51 -2.31 16.09
CA ALA A 142 1.30 -0.88 15.84
C ALA A 142 2.62 -0.09 15.66
N HIS A 143 3.78 -0.74 15.83
CA HIS A 143 5.08 -0.09 15.78
C HIS A 143 5.69 -0.10 14.38
N ALA A 144 6.39 0.98 14.05
CA ALA A 144 7.16 1.08 12.82
C ALA A 144 8.45 1.89 13.05
N ALA A 145 9.56 1.39 12.51
CA ALA A 145 10.81 2.12 12.42
C ALA A 145 10.64 3.32 11.48
N ARG A 146 11.16 4.48 11.90
CA ARG A 146 11.09 5.71 11.11
C ARG A 146 12.12 5.71 10.01
N TYR A 147 13.33 5.24 10.28
CA TYR A 147 14.44 5.22 9.33
C TYR A 147 14.70 3.81 8.75
N GLY A 148 14.02 2.78 9.27
CA GLY A 148 14.22 1.40 8.82
C GLY A 148 15.64 0.89 9.09
N SER A 149 16.28 1.39 10.15
CA SER A 149 17.64 1.01 10.52
C SER A 149 17.66 -0.26 11.38
N ARG A 150 18.76 -1.02 11.32
CA ARG A 150 18.94 -2.20 12.19
C ARG A 150 18.91 -1.86 13.68
N ILE A 151 19.38 -0.67 14.05
CA ILE A 151 19.36 -0.22 15.45
C ILE A 151 17.91 -0.01 15.91
N GLU A 152 17.08 0.66 15.09
CA GLU A 152 15.65 0.80 15.39
C GLU A 152 14.96 -0.54 15.53
N GLU A 153 15.25 -1.49 14.63
CA GLU A 153 14.68 -2.83 14.73
C GLU A 153 15.04 -3.52 16.04
N ILE A 154 16.32 -3.51 16.45
CA ILE A 154 16.74 -4.11 17.73
C ILE A 154 15.99 -3.47 18.92
N VAL A 155 15.87 -2.14 18.92
CA VAL A 155 15.18 -1.40 19.98
C VAL A 155 13.69 -1.74 20.00
N LEU A 156 13.02 -1.65 18.85
CA LEU A 156 11.59 -1.91 18.73
C LEU A 156 11.24 -3.38 19.01
N THR A 157 12.05 -4.33 18.53
CA THR A 157 11.93 -5.75 18.86
C THR A 157 12.01 -5.98 20.37
N SER A 158 12.91 -5.29 21.05
CA SER A 158 13.01 -5.38 22.51
C SER A 158 11.75 -4.84 23.17
N LEU A 159 11.27 -3.65 22.78
CA LEU A 159 10.06 -3.03 23.33
C LEU A 159 8.84 -3.94 23.18
N VAL A 160 8.61 -4.48 21.98
CA VAL A 160 7.49 -5.38 21.70
C VAL A 160 7.57 -6.65 22.54
N ARG A 161 8.77 -7.22 22.72
CA ARG A 161 8.96 -8.41 23.58
C ARG A 161 8.67 -8.13 25.05
N PHE A 162 8.87 -6.90 25.51
CA PHE A 162 8.50 -6.47 26.86
C PHE A 162 7.04 -6.01 26.99
N GLY A 163 6.24 -6.15 25.93
CA GLY A 163 4.80 -5.88 25.96
C GLY A 163 4.42 -4.42 25.70
N LEU A 164 5.34 -3.62 25.17
CA LEU A 164 5.07 -2.26 24.69
C LEU A 164 4.58 -2.28 23.24
#